data_AF-H0W7H3-F1
#
_entry.id   AF-H0W7H3-F1
#
_cell.length_a   1.000
_cell.length_b   1.000
_cell.length_c   1.000
_cell.angle_alpha   90.00
_cell.angle_beta   90.00
_cell.angle_gamma   90.00
#
_symmetry.space_group_name_H-M   'P 1'
#
loop_
_entity.id
_entity.type
_entity.pdbx_description
1 polymer ?
#
loop_
_entity_poly.entity_id
_entity_poly.type
_entity_poly.pdbx_seq_one_letter_code
_entity_poly.pdbx_strand_id
1 'polypeptide(L)'
;REATEMMEQIVHWVREVPSGLGRPLLAGTPAAEPMAVPMMLLSLVAQLGAEDEALMHRYAELGDWCTQRILRHVQRDGQTVLENVSEDGQELPGCLGRHQNPGHTLEAGWFLLEHASRKGDPELRAHVIEKFLLLPFRSGWDPEHGGLFYFQDADGLCPTQLEWDMKLWWPHCEAMIAFLMGYRDSGDPALLRLFEQVAEYTFRQFRDPDHGEWFGYLNREGKVALTIKGGPFKGCFHVPRCLALCEEIAL
;
A
#
# COMPACT_ATOMS: atom_id res chain seq x y z
N ARG A 1 8.28 8.64 24.83
CA ARG A 1 8.14 10.11 24.94
C ARG A 1 8.37 10.78 23.59
N GLU A 2 9.59 10.76 23.03
CA GLU A 2 9.86 11.37 21.70
C GLU A 2 8.94 10.85 20.59
N ALA A 3 8.72 9.53 20.53
CA ALA A 3 7.80 8.93 19.55
C ALA A 3 6.36 9.46 19.66
N THR A 4 5.87 9.67 20.88
CA THR A 4 4.51 10.18 21.13
C THR A 4 4.40 11.67 20.82
N GLU A 5 5.42 12.46 21.18
CA GLU A 5 5.50 13.89 20.83
C GLU A 5 5.55 14.07 19.30
N MET A 6 6.32 13.23 18.60
CA MET A 6 6.35 13.23 17.13
C MET A 6 5.01 12.80 16.53
N MET A 7 4.36 11.77 17.07
CA MET A 7 3.03 11.34 16.63
C MET A 7 2.01 12.47 16.74
N GLU A 8 1.98 13.17 17.88
CA GLU A 8 1.11 14.34 18.10
C GLU A 8 1.39 15.45 17.08
N GLN A 9 2.67 15.72 16.80
CA GLN A 9 3.07 16.71 15.80
C GLN A 9 2.62 16.34 14.37
N ILE A 10 2.75 15.06 13.99
CA ILE A 10 2.30 14.56 12.68
C ILE A 10 0.78 14.69 12.57
N VAL A 11 0.03 14.28 13.60
CA VAL A 11 -1.43 14.41 13.62
C VAL A 11 -1.86 15.86 13.45
N HIS A 12 -1.19 16.80 14.14
CA HIS A 12 -1.45 18.22 14.01
C HIS A 12 -1.17 18.74 12.58
N TRP A 13 -0.05 18.34 11.96
CA TRP A 13 0.26 18.72 10.57
C TRP A 13 -0.77 18.19 9.57
N VAL A 14 -1.23 16.94 9.74
CA VAL A 14 -2.17 16.32 8.80
C VAL A 14 -3.58 16.87 8.96
N ARG A 15 -4.06 17.06 10.19
CA ARG A 15 -5.48 17.35 10.45
C ARG A 15 -5.81 18.82 10.63
N GLU A 16 -4.84 19.63 11.05
CA GLU A 16 -5.12 21.00 11.50
C GLU A 16 -4.29 22.03 10.72
N VAL A 17 -2.98 21.80 10.57
CA VAL A 17 -2.04 22.81 10.05
C VAL A 17 -1.10 22.23 8.98
N PRO A 18 -1.59 21.97 7.75
CA PRO A 18 -0.75 21.50 6.64
C PRO A 18 0.37 22.49 6.28
N SER A 19 0.17 23.78 6.55
CA SER A 19 1.17 24.83 6.31
C SER A 19 2.45 24.66 7.13
N GLY A 20 2.41 23.89 8.23
CA GLY A 20 3.59 23.56 9.04
C GLY A 20 4.66 22.78 8.29
N LEU A 21 4.32 22.16 7.15
CA LEU A 21 5.24 21.43 6.28
C LEU A 21 5.95 22.32 5.25
N GLY A 22 5.71 23.64 5.27
CA GLY A 22 6.45 24.61 4.45
C GLY A 22 6.10 24.60 2.95
N ARG A 23 4.95 24.03 2.57
CA ARG A 23 4.46 24.00 1.18
C ARG A 23 3.13 24.75 1.06
N PRO A 24 3.15 26.10 0.93
CA PRO A 24 1.92 26.85 0.73
C PRO A 24 1.24 26.41 -0.57
N LEU A 25 -0.07 26.14 -0.51
CA LEU A 25 -0.86 25.81 -1.68
C LEU A 25 -0.93 27.01 -2.62
N LEU A 26 -0.50 26.81 -3.86
CA LEU A 26 -0.60 27.82 -4.91
C LEU A 26 -2.03 27.82 -5.48
N ALA A 27 -2.47 29.00 -5.94
CA ALA A 27 -3.75 29.12 -6.62
C ALA A 27 -3.78 28.22 -7.86
N GLY A 28 -4.80 27.38 -7.97
CA GLY A 28 -4.99 26.42 -9.06
C GLY A 28 -4.50 24.99 -8.77
N THR A 29 -3.76 24.76 -7.68
CA THR A 29 -3.47 23.40 -7.22
C THR A 29 -4.75 22.81 -6.59
N PRO A 30 -5.27 21.68 -7.10
CA PRO A 30 -6.41 21.03 -6.48
C PRO A 30 -6.03 20.54 -5.07
N ALA A 31 -6.93 20.72 -4.10
CA ALA A 31 -6.79 20.09 -2.80
C ALA A 31 -7.00 18.57 -2.98
N ALA A 32 -5.93 17.81 -2.77
CA ALA A 32 -5.89 16.37 -3.00
C ALA A 32 -5.28 15.68 -1.77
N GLU A 33 -5.95 14.64 -1.28
CA GLU A 33 -5.40 13.70 -0.32
C GLU A 33 -4.73 12.55 -1.08
N PRO A 34 -3.41 12.36 -0.93
CA PRO A 34 -2.74 11.15 -1.39
C PRO A 34 -2.96 10.02 -0.37
N MET A 35 -3.23 8.80 -0.86
CA MET A 35 -3.55 7.63 -0.02
C MET A 35 -2.45 7.31 1.01
N ALA A 36 -1.19 7.65 0.68
CA ALA A 36 -0.04 7.47 1.56
C ALA A 36 -0.21 8.13 2.93
N VAL A 37 -0.90 9.28 3.02
CA VAL A 37 -1.04 10.03 4.28
C VAL A 37 -1.84 9.24 5.32
N PRO A 38 -3.10 8.86 5.06
CA PRO A 38 -3.85 8.06 6.03
C PRO A 38 -3.27 6.64 6.19
N MET A 39 -2.63 6.06 5.17
CA MET A 39 -1.93 4.77 5.32
C MET A 39 -0.79 4.83 6.34
N MET A 40 0.11 5.81 6.21
CA MET A 40 1.24 5.93 7.13
C MET A 40 0.80 6.30 8.54
N LEU A 41 -0.24 7.13 8.68
CA LEU A 41 -0.85 7.38 9.99
C LEU A 41 -1.45 6.12 10.60
N LEU A 42 -2.16 5.30 9.83
CA LEU A 42 -2.70 4.02 10.31
C LEU A 42 -1.58 3.08 10.74
N SER A 43 -0.50 3.01 9.98
CA SER A 43 0.70 2.23 10.35
C SER A 43 1.31 2.71 11.67
N LEU A 44 1.41 4.02 11.89
CA LEU A 44 1.90 4.59 13.16
C LEU A 44 0.96 4.28 14.34
N VAL A 45 -0.35 4.37 14.13
CA VAL A 45 -1.35 3.96 15.14
C VAL A 45 -1.15 2.48 15.49
N ALA A 46 -1.00 1.63 14.47
CA ALA A 46 -0.81 0.20 14.66
C ALA A 46 0.48 -0.12 15.43
N GLN A 47 1.58 0.56 15.09
CA GLN A 47 2.90 0.41 15.69
C GLN A 47 2.94 0.85 17.16
N LEU A 48 2.37 2.02 17.47
CA LEU A 48 2.36 2.54 18.84
C LEU A 48 1.41 1.74 19.75
N GLY A 49 0.35 1.16 19.19
CA GLY A 49 -0.59 0.33 19.94
C GLY A 49 -0.19 -1.13 20.10
N ALA A 50 0.84 -1.63 19.39
CA ALA A 50 1.14 -3.06 19.30
C ALA A 50 1.40 -3.73 20.67
N GLU A 51 2.00 -3.01 21.62
CA GLU A 51 2.32 -3.50 22.97
C GLU A 51 1.87 -2.53 24.09
N ASP A 52 1.02 -1.56 23.78
CA ASP A 52 0.56 -0.54 24.73
C ASP A 52 -0.95 -0.28 24.57
N GLU A 53 -1.74 -0.91 25.45
CA GLU A 53 -3.20 -0.77 25.48
C GLU A 53 -3.67 0.68 25.70
N ALA A 54 -2.90 1.48 26.45
CA ALA A 54 -3.26 2.87 26.72
C ALA A 54 -3.09 3.72 25.46
N LEU A 55 -2.00 3.52 24.70
CA LEU A 55 -1.81 4.17 23.40
C LEU A 55 -2.79 3.65 22.35
N MET A 56 -3.09 2.36 22.36
CA MET A 56 -4.12 1.78 21.48
C MET A 56 -5.47 2.48 21.71
N HIS A 57 -5.92 2.60 22.96
CA HIS A 57 -7.17 3.30 23.28
C HIS A 57 -7.08 4.79 22.92
N ARG A 58 -5.94 5.43 23.21
CA ARG A 58 -5.72 6.85 22.92
C ARG A 58 -5.87 7.19 21.43
N TYR A 59 -5.40 6.32 20.54
CA TYR A 59 -5.41 6.55 19.11
C TYR A 59 -6.50 5.78 18.35
N ALA A 60 -7.44 5.14 19.05
CA ALA A 60 -8.51 4.35 18.42
C ALA A 60 -9.34 5.17 17.41
N GLU A 61 -9.77 6.39 17.79
CA GLU A 61 -10.51 7.29 16.89
C GLU A 61 -9.68 7.71 15.68
N LEU A 62 -8.37 7.86 15.85
CA LEU A 62 -7.47 8.20 14.74
C LEU A 62 -7.32 7.02 13.78
N GLY A 63 -7.24 5.79 14.29
CA GLY A 63 -7.23 4.58 13.45
C GLY A 63 -8.52 4.44 12.64
N ASP A 64 -9.67 4.70 13.26
CA ASP A 64 -10.97 4.67 12.59
C ASP A 64 -11.09 5.80 11.54
N TRP A 65 -10.57 6.99 11.85
CA TRP A 65 -10.46 8.09 10.88
C TRP A 65 -9.57 7.70 9.70
N CYS A 66 -8.36 7.18 9.93
CA CYS A 66 -7.45 6.78 8.85
C CYS A 66 -8.09 5.71 7.97
N THR A 67 -8.74 4.71 8.58
CA THR A 67 -9.48 3.66 7.87
C THR A 67 -10.53 4.27 6.95
N GLN A 68 -11.38 5.18 7.46
CA GLN A 68 -12.39 5.85 6.65
C GLN A 68 -11.79 6.69 5.52
N ARG A 69 -10.64 7.33 5.73
CA ARG A 69 -9.93 8.09 4.70
C ARG A 69 -9.42 7.18 3.59
N ILE A 70 -8.73 6.09 3.92
CA ILE A 70 -8.26 5.10 2.94
C ILE A 70 -9.43 4.53 2.13
N LEU A 71 -10.56 4.19 2.78
CA LEU A 71 -11.74 3.67 2.10
C LEU A 71 -12.35 4.65 1.08
N ARG A 72 -12.16 5.97 1.23
CA ARG A 72 -12.60 6.97 0.23
C ARG A 72 -11.80 6.90 -1.06
N HIS A 73 -10.64 6.24 -1.09
CA HIS A 73 -9.90 6.05 -2.34
C HIS A 73 -10.55 5.02 -3.27
N VAL A 74 -11.51 4.24 -2.77
CA VAL A 74 -12.37 3.37 -3.58
C VAL A 74 -13.38 4.23 -4.34
N GLN A 75 -13.24 4.29 -5.66
CA GLN A 75 -14.00 5.19 -6.53
C GLN A 75 -14.73 4.40 -7.64
N ARG A 76 -15.52 5.10 -8.45
CA ARG A 76 -16.27 4.55 -9.58
C ARG A 76 -17.11 3.32 -9.18
N ASP A 77 -17.98 3.51 -8.19
CA ASP A 77 -18.84 2.45 -7.63
C ASP A 77 -18.08 1.19 -7.17
N GLY A 78 -16.85 1.38 -6.67
CA GLY A 78 -16.02 0.30 -6.16
C GLY A 78 -15.32 -0.53 -7.23
N GLN A 79 -15.10 0.06 -8.41
CA GLN A 79 -14.38 -0.56 -9.53
C GLN A 79 -12.93 -0.11 -9.64
N THR A 80 -12.52 0.93 -8.91
CA THR A 80 -11.14 1.41 -8.95
C THR A 80 -10.67 1.89 -7.58
N VAL A 81 -9.36 1.83 -7.32
CA VAL A 81 -8.71 2.53 -6.21
C VAL A 81 -7.76 3.55 -6.80
N LEU A 82 -7.92 4.81 -6.40
CA LEU A 82 -7.16 5.96 -6.91
C LEU A 82 -6.15 6.42 -5.88
N GLU A 83 -4.94 6.76 -6.32
CA GLU A 83 -3.88 7.26 -5.44
C GLU A 83 -4.22 8.61 -4.80
N ASN A 84 -4.99 9.43 -5.51
CA ASN A 84 -5.36 10.78 -5.07
C ASN A 84 -6.86 10.99 -5.23
N VAL A 85 -7.49 11.45 -4.15
CA VAL A 85 -8.88 11.93 -4.16
C VAL A 85 -8.93 13.34 -3.58
N SER A 86 -10.02 14.06 -3.76
CA SER A 86 -10.22 15.33 -3.07
C SER A 86 -10.33 15.13 -1.56
N GLU A 87 -10.19 16.20 -0.78
CA GLU A 87 -10.34 16.15 0.69
C GLU A 87 -11.72 15.66 1.16
N ASP A 88 -12.74 15.80 0.33
CA ASP A 88 -14.10 15.28 0.53
C ASP A 88 -14.31 13.87 -0.07
N GLY A 89 -13.26 13.23 -0.59
CA GLY A 89 -13.28 11.85 -1.07
C GLY A 89 -13.91 11.68 -2.45
N GLN A 90 -13.80 12.67 -3.32
CA GLN A 90 -14.28 12.61 -4.71
C GLN A 90 -13.11 12.40 -5.68
N GLU A 91 -13.39 11.71 -6.79
CA GLU A 91 -12.42 11.56 -7.89
C GLU A 91 -12.01 12.94 -8.46
N LEU A 92 -10.71 13.13 -8.66
CA LEU A 92 -10.14 14.34 -9.25
C LEU A 92 -10.06 14.22 -10.79
N PRO A 93 -10.09 15.33 -11.53
CA PRO A 93 -9.87 15.29 -12.97
C PRO A 93 -8.38 15.11 -13.35
N GLY A 94 -8.14 14.70 -14.59
CA GLY A 94 -6.80 14.64 -15.18
C GLY A 94 -5.95 13.48 -14.66
N CYS A 95 -4.65 13.48 -15.02
CA CYS A 95 -3.76 12.37 -14.68
C CYS A 95 -3.59 12.18 -13.17
N LEU A 96 -3.72 13.25 -12.37
CA LEU A 96 -3.62 13.17 -10.91
C LEU A 96 -4.72 12.28 -10.30
N GLY A 97 -5.97 12.49 -10.72
CA GLY A 97 -7.10 11.73 -10.18
C GLY A 97 -7.24 10.33 -10.76
N ARG A 98 -6.77 10.10 -11.99
CA ARG A 98 -6.78 8.76 -12.59
C ARG A 98 -5.59 7.89 -12.19
N HIS A 99 -4.64 8.43 -11.44
CA HIS A 99 -3.42 7.72 -11.07
C HIS A 99 -3.74 6.54 -10.15
N GLN A 100 -3.19 5.37 -10.47
CA GLN A 100 -3.29 4.17 -9.65
C GLN A 100 -1.91 3.57 -9.39
N ASN A 101 -1.73 2.99 -8.21
CA ASN A 101 -0.57 2.18 -7.86
C ASN A 101 -1.07 0.87 -7.22
N PRO A 102 -1.04 -0.25 -7.97
CA PRO A 102 -1.52 -1.55 -7.46
C PRO A 102 -0.79 -2.00 -6.19
N GLY A 103 0.53 -1.77 -6.12
CA GLY A 103 1.34 -2.11 -4.95
C GLY A 103 0.92 -1.35 -3.70
N HIS A 104 0.65 -0.05 -3.84
CA HIS A 104 0.23 0.80 -2.73
C HIS A 104 -1.18 0.44 -2.25
N THR A 105 -2.07 0.07 -3.19
CA THR A 105 -3.40 -0.43 -2.84
C THR A 105 -3.32 -1.74 -2.05
N LEU A 106 -2.42 -2.65 -2.44
CA LEU A 106 -2.18 -3.90 -1.71
C LEU A 106 -1.57 -3.65 -0.31
N GLU A 107 -0.67 -2.69 -0.18
CA GLU A 107 -0.12 -2.25 1.12
C GLU A 107 -1.20 -1.69 2.04
N ALA A 108 -2.02 -0.78 1.51
CA ALA A 108 -3.19 -0.25 2.22
C ALA A 108 -4.14 -1.38 2.66
N GLY A 109 -4.33 -2.35 1.78
CA GLY A 109 -5.16 -3.52 2.03
C GLY A 109 -4.74 -4.30 3.26
N TRP A 110 -3.46 -4.63 3.40
CA TRP A 110 -3.03 -5.41 4.56
C TRP A 110 -2.96 -4.59 5.86
N PHE A 111 -2.69 -3.27 5.79
CA PHE A 111 -2.88 -2.38 6.94
C PHE A 111 -4.35 -2.36 7.41
N LEU A 112 -5.29 -2.29 6.47
CA LEU A 112 -6.72 -2.32 6.79
C LEU A 112 -7.16 -3.69 7.32
N LEU A 113 -6.61 -4.80 6.82
CA LEU A 113 -6.86 -6.15 7.37
C LEU A 113 -6.40 -6.25 8.82
N GLU A 114 -5.21 -5.72 9.13
CA GLU A 114 -4.71 -5.70 10.51
C GLU A 114 -5.64 -4.92 11.44
N HIS A 115 -6.09 -3.73 11.01
CA HIS A 115 -7.05 -2.92 11.75
C HIS A 115 -8.39 -3.65 11.94
N ALA A 116 -8.93 -4.23 10.87
CA ALA A 116 -10.18 -5.00 10.90
C ALA A 116 -10.10 -6.21 11.83
N SER A 117 -8.98 -6.93 11.83
CA SER A 117 -8.74 -8.07 12.73
C SER A 117 -8.74 -7.63 14.20
N ARG A 118 -8.06 -6.52 14.52
CA ARG A 118 -8.03 -5.97 15.90
C ARG A 118 -9.41 -5.52 16.37
N LYS A 119 -10.24 -4.98 15.47
CA LYS A 119 -11.62 -4.58 15.77
C LYS A 119 -12.62 -5.74 15.75
N GLY A 120 -12.24 -6.90 15.22
CA GLY A 120 -13.15 -8.02 15.01
C GLY A 120 -14.25 -7.71 13.99
N ASP A 121 -13.93 -6.93 12.94
CA ASP A 121 -14.90 -6.44 11.95
C ASP A 121 -14.88 -7.31 10.67
N PRO A 122 -15.81 -8.28 10.51
CA PRO A 122 -15.85 -9.15 9.35
C PRO A 122 -16.32 -8.45 8.07
N GLU A 123 -17.13 -7.38 8.19
CA GLU A 123 -17.64 -6.64 7.02
C GLU A 123 -16.53 -5.81 6.39
N LEU A 124 -15.77 -5.09 7.22
CA LEU A 124 -14.57 -4.38 6.77
C LEU A 124 -13.57 -5.35 6.15
N ARG A 125 -13.31 -6.49 6.79
CA ARG A 125 -12.40 -7.52 6.23
C ARG A 125 -12.84 -7.98 4.84
N ALA A 126 -14.11 -8.33 4.66
CA ALA A 126 -14.62 -8.78 3.36
C ALA A 126 -14.48 -7.68 2.29
N HIS A 127 -14.81 -6.44 2.65
CA HIS A 127 -14.67 -5.30 1.76
C HIS A 127 -13.21 -5.05 1.35
N VAL A 128 -12.27 -5.13 2.29
CA VAL A 128 -10.84 -4.94 2.05
C VAL A 128 -10.29 -6.03 1.13
N ILE A 129 -10.63 -7.30 1.36
CA ILE A 129 -10.23 -8.40 0.47
C ILE A 129 -10.71 -8.15 -0.96
N GLU A 130 -11.96 -7.70 -1.13
CA GLU A 130 -12.51 -7.44 -2.45
C GLU A 130 -11.83 -6.25 -3.13
N LYS A 131 -11.76 -5.10 -2.45
CA LYS A 131 -11.42 -3.81 -3.05
C LYS A 131 -9.94 -3.45 -3.01
N PHE A 132 -9.19 -3.94 -2.03
CA PHE A 132 -7.78 -3.61 -1.83
C PHE A 132 -6.82 -4.76 -2.12
N LEU A 133 -7.32 -6.01 -2.23
CA LEU A 133 -6.49 -7.16 -2.62
C LEU A 133 -6.84 -7.64 -4.03
N LEU A 134 -8.07 -8.16 -4.21
CA LEU A 134 -8.44 -8.83 -5.45
C LEU A 134 -8.56 -7.87 -6.63
N LEU A 135 -9.20 -6.70 -6.42
CA LEU A 135 -9.37 -5.70 -7.46
C LEU A 135 -8.04 -5.16 -8.03
N PRO A 136 -7.12 -4.58 -7.23
CA PRO A 136 -5.87 -4.02 -7.75
C PRO A 136 -4.93 -5.08 -8.31
N PHE A 137 -5.00 -6.32 -7.81
CA PHE A 137 -4.21 -7.40 -8.39
C PHE A 137 -4.71 -7.81 -9.78
N ARG A 138 -6.03 -7.92 -9.96
CA ARG A 138 -6.62 -8.25 -11.27
C ARG A 138 -6.31 -7.19 -12.33
N SER A 139 -6.34 -5.91 -11.98
CA SER A 139 -6.01 -4.84 -12.91
C SER A 139 -4.50 -4.65 -13.07
N GLY A 140 -3.73 -4.81 -11.99
CA GLY A 140 -2.32 -4.48 -11.93
C GLY A 140 -1.37 -5.57 -12.41
N TRP A 141 -1.78 -6.84 -12.43
CA TRP A 141 -0.93 -7.93 -12.86
C TRP A 141 -0.76 -7.95 -14.39
N ASP A 142 0.48 -7.94 -14.86
CA ASP A 142 0.82 -8.03 -16.28
C ASP A 142 0.62 -9.49 -16.78
N PRO A 143 -0.37 -9.76 -17.64
CA PRO A 143 -0.62 -11.12 -18.12
C PRO A 143 0.44 -11.63 -19.11
N GLU A 144 1.24 -10.73 -19.71
CA GLU A 144 2.24 -11.09 -20.72
C GLU A 144 3.58 -11.49 -20.09
N HIS A 145 4.02 -10.73 -19.08
CA HIS A 145 5.34 -10.93 -18.46
C HIS A 145 5.27 -11.33 -16.97
N GLY A 146 4.07 -11.33 -16.38
CA GLY A 146 3.90 -11.47 -14.94
C GLY A 146 4.35 -10.23 -14.16
N GLY A 147 4.06 -10.23 -12.87
CA GLY A 147 4.38 -9.12 -11.97
C GLY A 147 3.40 -7.95 -12.09
N LEU A 148 3.34 -7.15 -11.03
CA LEU A 148 2.51 -5.95 -10.97
C LEU A 148 3.17 -4.81 -11.75
N PHE A 149 2.38 -4.13 -12.57
CA PHE A 149 2.74 -2.80 -13.08
C PHE A 149 2.98 -1.84 -11.92
N TYR A 150 3.91 -0.90 -12.10
CA TYR A 150 4.20 0.08 -11.06
C TYR A 150 3.08 1.12 -10.95
N PHE A 151 2.64 1.65 -12.09
CA PHE A 151 1.56 2.64 -12.15
C PHE A 151 0.55 2.30 -13.25
N GLN A 152 -0.70 2.71 -13.05
CA GLN A 152 -1.77 2.61 -14.06
C GLN A 152 -2.57 3.92 -14.12
N ASP A 153 -3.38 4.04 -15.17
CA ASP A 153 -4.38 5.09 -15.33
C ASP A 153 -5.78 4.43 -15.32
N ALA A 154 -6.69 4.96 -14.50
CA ALA A 154 -8.02 4.39 -14.31
C ALA A 154 -8.90 4.35 -15.57
N ASP A 155 -8.59 5.15 -16.60
CA ASP A 155 -9.27 5.11 -17.90
C ASP A 155 -8.59 4.18 -18.90
N GLY A 156 -7.53 3.46 -18.49
CA GLY A 156 -6.72 2.63 -19.38
C GLY A 156 -5.87 3.44 -20.36
N LEU A 157 -5.66 4.73 -20.09
CA LEU A 157 -4.76 5.58 -20.86
C LEU A 157 -3.30 5.27 -20.52
N CYS A 158 -2.36 5.71 -21.35
CA CYS A 158 -0.94 5.61 -21.04
C CYS A 158 -0.62 6.47 -19.80
N PRO A 159 -0.06 5.89 -18.72
CA PRO A 159 0.39 6.69 -17.58
C PRO A 159 1.50 7.68 -17.98
N THR A 160 1.63 8.75 -17.22
CA THR A 160 2.58 9.85 -17.52
C THR A 160 4.00 9.56 -17.03
N GLN A 161 4.15 8.67 -16.06
CA GLN A 161 5.42 8.25 -15.47
C GLN A 161 6.15 7.34 -16.47
N LEU A 162 7.44 7.57 -16.70
CA LEU A 162 8.21 6.77 -17.67
C LEU A 162 8.39 5.32 -17.20
N GLU A 163 8.37 5.13 -15.89
CA GLU A 163 8.58 3.86 -15.18
C GLU A 163 7.29 3.08 -14.91
N TRP A 164 6.14 3.50 -15.47
CA TRP A 164 4.83 2.93 -15.13
C TRP A 164 4.74 1.41 -15.32
N ASP A 165 5.44 0.87 -16.33
CA ASP A 165 5.43 -0.54 -16.67
C ASP A 165 6.57 -1.35 -16.02
N MET A 166 7.45 -0.69 -15.26
CA MET A 166 8.51 -1.36 -14.52
C MET A 166 7.94 -2.27 -13.44
N LYS A 167 8.69 -3.32 -13.10
CA LYS A 167 8.36 -4.23 -12.01
C LYS A 167 9.29 -3.93 -10.84
N LEU A 168 8.76 -3.29 -9.80
CA LEU A 168 9.53 -2.93 -8.60
C LEU A 168 9.42 -4.03 -7.55
N TRP A 169 10.42 -4.15 -6.68
CA TRP A 169 10.44 -5.16 -5.62
C TRP A 169 9.29 -4.99 -4.62
N TRP A 170 9.04 -3.75 -4.18
CA TRP A 170 8.17 -3.50 -3.03
C TRP A 170 6.69 -3.81 -3.30
N PRO A 171 6.06 -3.50 -4.47
CA PRO A 171 4.67 -3.89 -4.72
C PRO A 171 4.44 -5.39 -4.56
N HIS A 172 5.46 -6.19 -4.88
CA HIS A 172 5.40 -7.63 -4.77
C HIS A 172 5.62 -8.13 -3.33
N CYS A 173 6.50 -7.48 -2.56
CA CYS A 173 6.58 -7.69 -1.11
C CYS A 173 5.22 -7.44 -0.43
N GLU A 174 4.57 -6.32 -0.74
CA GLU A 174 3.29 -5.97 -0.14
C GLU A 174 2.15 -6.89 -0.59
N ALA A 175 2.17 -7.30 -1.86
CA ALA A 175 1.25 -8.31 -2.38
C ALA A 175 1.38 -9.66 -1.64
N MET A 176 2.61 -10.12 -1.35
CA MET A 176 2.82 -11.34 -0.57
C MET A 176 2.22 -11.24 0.83
N ILE A 177 2.51 -10.15 1.55
CA ILE A 177 1.93 -9.91 2.89
C ILE A 177 0.40 -9.89 2.80
N ALA A 178 -0.15 -9.12 1.88
CA ALA A 178 -1.59 -8.91 1.77
C ALA A 178 -2.36 -10.21 1.48
N PHE A 179 -1.90 -11.02 0.51
CA PHE A 179 -2.59 -12.26 0.20
C PHE A 179 -2.47 -13.31 1.30
N LEU A 180 -1.30 -13.40 1.95
CA LEU A 180 -1.11 -14.35 3.03
C LEU A 180 -1.93 -13.96 4.27
N MET A 181 -1.97 -12.68 4.64
CA MET A 181 -2.86 -12.16 5.70
C MET A 181 -4.34 -12.35 5.35
N GLY A 182 -4.72 -12.05 4.10
CA GLY A 182 -6.09 -12.26 3.62
C GLY A 182 -6.51 -13.72 3.72
N TYR A 183 -5.62 -14.66 3.38
CA TYR A 183 -5.85 -16.09 3.55
C TYR A 183 -5.99 -16.47 5.03
N ARG A 184 -5.07 -16.02 5.90
CA ARG A 184 -5.13 -16.25 7.35
C ARG A 184 -6.48 -15.82 7.94
N ASP A 185 -6.98 -14.65 7.55
CA ASP A 185 -8.16 -14.04 8.17
C ASP A 185 -9.50 -14.55 7.61
N SER A 186 -9.50 -15.11 6.39
CA SER A 186 -10.73 -15.56 5.71
C SER A 186 -10.82 -17.08 5.49
N GLY A 187 -9.68 -17.77 5.45
CA GLY A 187 -9.59 -19.17 5.03
C GLY A 187 -9.83 -19.41 3.53
N ASP A 188 -9.93 -18.38 2.69
CA ASP A 188 -10.20 -18.54 1.26
C ASP A 188 -8.95 -19.06 0.50
N PRO A 189 -8.96 -20.31 -0.01
CA PRO A 189 -7.82 -20.88 -0.71
C PRO A 189 -7.48 -20.15 -2.02
N ALA A 190 -8.35 -19.30 -2.56
CA ALA A 190 -8.01 -18.44 -3.69
C ALA A 190 -6.92 -17.43 -3.34
N LEU A 191 -6.94 -16.86 -2.14
CA LEU A 191 -5.93 -15.91 -1.68
C LEU A 191 -4.58 -16.60 -1.49
N LEU A 192 -4.56 -17.85 -1.00
CA LEU A 192 -3.34 -18.64 -0.90
C LEU A 192 -2.71 -18.90 -2.28
N ARG A 193 -3.51 -19.25 -3.30
CA ARG A 193 -3.01 -19.42 -4.67
C ARG A 193 -2.42 -18.13 -5.25
N LEU A 194 -3.03 -16.98 -4.92
CA LEU A 194 -2.49 -15.68 -5.32
C LEU A 194 -1.18 -15.38 -4.60
N PHE A 195 -1.09 -15.66 -3.30
CA PHE A 195 0.18 -15.60 -2.56
C PHE A 195 1.26 -16.45 -3.23
N GLU A 196 0.98 -17.72 -3.53
CA GLU A 196 1.93 -18.62 -4.21
C GLU A 196 2.37 -18.06 -5.56
N GLN A 197 1.44 -17.55 -6.36
CA GLN A 197 1.74 -16.91 -7.65
C GLN A 197 2.69 -15.71 -7.49
N VAL A 198 2.41 -14.82 -6.53
CA VAL A 198 3.25 -13.64 -6.28
C VAL A 198 4.60 -14.06 -5.72
N ALA A 199 4.64 -14.94 -4.72
CA ALA A 199 5.87 -15.39 -4.09
C ALA A 199 6.80 -16.06 -5.11
N GLU A 200 6.28 -16.99 -5.92
CA GLU A 200 7.05 -17.67 -6.96
C GLU A 200 7.63 -16.69 -7.99
N TYR A 201 6.82 -15.73 -8.47
CA TYR A 201 7.31 -14.66 -9.34
C TYR A 201 8.40 -13.83 -8.65
N THR A 202 8.16 -13.41 -7.42
CA THR A 202 9.03 -12.45 -6.72
C THR A 202 10.39 -13.06 -6.40
N PHE A 203 10.39 -14.27 -5.87
CA PHE A 203 11.60 -15.01 -5.53
C PHE A 203 12.44 -15.33 -6.78
N ARG A 204 11.79 -15.63 -7.92
CA ARG A 204 12.49 -15.91 -9.17
C ARG A 204 13.08 -14.64 -9.79
N GLN A 205 12.36 -13.53 -9.77
CA GLN A 205 12.69 -12.35 -10.59
C GLN A 205 13.59 -11.35 -9.87
N PHE A 206 13.43 -11.16 -8.55
CA PHE A 206 14.14 -10.10 -7.83
C PHE A 206 15.36 -10.58 -7.05
N ARG A 207 15.42 -11.85 -6.62
CA ARG A 207 16.56 -12.34 -5.81
C ARG A 207 17.86 -12.29 -6.60
N ASP A 208 18.92 -11.80 -5.96
CA ASP A 208 20.28 -12.00 -6.44
C ASP A 208 20.94 -13.12 -5.62
N PRO A 209 21.04 -14.35 -6.17
CA PRO A 209 21.68 -15.47 -5.47
C PRO A 209 23.20 -15.29 -5.31
N ASP A 210 23.84 -14.42 -6.10
CA ASP A 210 25.30 -14.28 -6.09
C ASP A 210 25.78 -13.39 -4.93
N HIS A 211 25.02 -12.33 -4.61
CA HIS A 211 25.42 -11.34 -3.60
C HIS A 211 24.43 -11.19 -2.43
N GLY A 212 23.34 -11.96 -2.45
CA GLY A 212 22.24 -11.78 -1.50
C GLY A 212 21.43 -10.50 -1.75
N GLU A 213 20.39 -10.32 -0.94
CA GLU A 213 19.37 -9.29 -1.16
C GLU A 213 18.65 -9.41 -2.51
N TRP A 214 17.66 -8.54 -2.72
CA TRP A 214 16.89 -8.47 -3.95
C TRP A 214 17.30 -7.23 -4.75
N PHE A 215 17.31 -7.33 -6.08
CA PHE A 215 17.25 -6.17 -6.96
C PHE A 215 15.96 -5.39 -6.69
N GLY A 216 16.03 -4.07 -6.84
CA GLY A 216 14.84 -3.23 -6.70
C GLY A 216 14.03 -3.12 -8.00
N TYR A 217 14.70 -3.04 -9.13
CA TYR A 217 14.09 -2.45 -10.33
C TYR A 217 14.29 -3.37 -11.52
N LEU A 218 13.19 -3.91 -12.03
CA LEU A 218 13.15 -4.66 -13.28
C LEU A 218 12.41 -3.85 -14.33
N ASN A 219 12.77 -4.03 -15.60
CA ASN A 219 11.94 -3.55 -16.70
C ASN A 219 10.66 -4.39 -16.81
N ARG A 220 9.78 -4.05 -17.76
CA ARG A 220 8.49 -4.75 -17.92
C ARG A 220 8.63 -6.26 -18.14
N GLU A 221 9.64 -6.69 -18.91
CA GLU A 221 9.89 -8.11 -19.18
C GLU A 221 10.51 -8.87 -17.99
N GLY A 222 10.73 -8.21 -16.86
CA GLY A 222 11.30 -8.81 -15.65
C GLY A 222 12.82 -8.95 -15.69
N LYS A 223 13.52 -8.23 -16.58
CA LYS A 223 14.99 -8.16 -16.59
C LYS A 223 15.48 -7.05 -15.66
N VAL A 224 16.59 -7.29 -14.99
CA VAL A 224 17.22 -6.30 -14.09
C VAL A 224 17.53 -5.01 -14.85
N ALA A 225 16.84 -3.93 -14.46
CA ALA A 225 17.06 -2.61 -15.03
C ALA A 225 18.13 -1.84 -14.26
N LEU A 226 18.11 -1.94 -12.92
CA LEU A 226 19.13 -1.36 -12.04
C LEU A 226 19.68 -2.44 -11.11
N THR A 227 21.01 -2.55 -11.05
CA THR A 227 21.72 -3.57 -10.27
C THR A 227 21.92 -3.22 -8.80
N ILE A 228 21.52 -2.01 -8.38
CA ILE A 228 21.68 -1.56 -7.00
C ILE A 228 20.81 -2.39 -6.02
N LYS A 229 21.37 -2.71 -4.85
CA LYS A 229 20.66 -3.41 -3.76
C LYS A 229 20.03 -2.46 -2.74
N GLY A 230 20.47 -1.21 -2.74
CA GLY A 230 19.95 -0.13 -1.94
C GLY A 230 20.20 1.20 -2.62
N GLY A 231 19.43 2.21 -2.25
CA GLY A 231 19.48 3.53 -2.86
C GLY A 231 18.55 4.50 -2.14
N PRO A 232 18.17 5.63 -2.78
CA PRO A 232 17.33 6.65 -2.15
C PRO A 232 15.98 6.13 -1.63
N PHE A 233 15.43 5.10 -2.28
CA PHE A 233 14.10 4.55 -1.99
C PHE A 233 14.09 3.04 -1.69
N LYS A 234 15.26 2.37 -1.74
CA LYS A 234 15.40 0.96 -1.35
C LYS A 234 16.37 0.85 -0.18
N GLY A 235 15.87 0.36 0.94
CA GLY A 235 16.66 0.07 2.14
C GLY A 235 16.24 -1.25 2.78
N CYS A 236 16.73 -1.47 4.00
CA CYS A 236 16.40 -2.62 4.83
C CYS A 236 15.00 -2.44 5.45
N PHE A 237 13.95 -2.53 4.63
CA PHE A 237 12.56 -2.35 5.05
C PHE A 237 11.62 -3.36 4.38
N HIS A 238 11.14 -3.08 3.16
CA HIS A 238 10.12 -3.91 2.50
C HIS A 238 10.49 -5.40 2.41
N VAL A 239 11.71 -5.74 1.96
CA VAL A 239 12.14 -7.13 1.81
C VAL A 239 12.18 -7.87 3.16
N PRO A 240 12.97 -7.45 4.16
CA PRO A 240 13.02 -8.15 5.43
C PRO A 240 11.68 -8.14 6.18
N ARG A 241 10.92 -7.03 6.16
CA ARG A 241 9.57 -6.97 6.75
C ARG A 241 8.65 -8.01 6.12
N CYS A 242 8.60 -8.07 4.80
CA CYS A 242 7.78 -9.03 4.07
C CYS A 242 8.12 -10.47 4.44
N LEU A 243 9.41 -10.82 4.44
CA LEU A 243 9.83 -12.19 4.75
C LEU A 243 9.52 -12.56 6.20
N ALA A 244 9.80 -11.67 7.16
CA ALA A 244 9.51 -11.89 8.57
C ALA A 244 8.01 -12.06 8.82
N LEU A 245 7.17 -11.14 8.31
CA LEU A 245 5.71 -11.26 8.47
C LEU A 245 5.17 -12.52 7.79
N CYS A 246 5.67 -12.88 6.61
CA CYS A 246 5.22 -14.11 5.96
C CYS A 246 5.61 -15.36 6.74
N GLU A 247 6.81 -15.38 7.34
CA GLU A 247 7.24 -16.45 8.23
C GLU A 247 6.35 -16.53 9.47
N GLU A 248 6.08 -15.41 10.13
CA GLU A 248 5.21 -15.34 11.32
C GLU A 248 3.77 -15.80 11.04
N ILE A 249 3.22 -15.48 9.86
CA ILE A 249 1.86 -15.90 9.49
C ILE A 249 1.80 -17.40 9.12
N ALA A 250 2.89 -17.96 8.61
CA ALA A 250 2.93 -19.35 8.14
C ALA A 250 3.18 -20.38 9.25
N LEU A 251 3.70 -19.94 10.40
CA LEU A 251 3.94 -20.76 11.61
C LEU A 251 2.67 -20.94 12.46
#